data_AF-A0A4J1VCL1-F1
#
_entry.id   AF-A0A4J1VCL1-F1
#
_cell.length_a   1.000
_cell.length_b   1.000
_cell.length_c   1.000
_cell.angle_alpha   90.00
_cell.angle_beta   90.00
_cell.angle_gamma   90.00
#
_symmetry.space_group_name_H-M   'P 1'
#
loop_
_entity.id
_entity.type
_entity.pdbx_description
1 polymer ?
#
loop_
_entity_poly.entity_id
_entity_poly.type
_entity_poly.pdbx_seq_one_letter_code
_entity_poly.pdbx_strand_id
1 'polypeptide(L)'
;MIPITNKAQTVLERFNTPELRAKAAEKARDHGLLGGANADSLALAELLKNSSDVNVETMQEFYAQALIGFYDYASTHYYVANPTVSMLDNFLNGKKIVWNSYA
;
A
#
# COMPACT_ATOMS: atom_id res chain seq x y z
N MET A 1 -1.80 20.61 11.57
CA MET A 1 -0.72 19.92 10.83
C MET A 1 -0.81 18.46 11.19
N ILE A 2 -1.04 17.58 10.21
CA ILE A 2 -1.02 16.13 10.45
C ILE A 2 0.45 15.73 10.60
N PRO A 3 0.87 15.08 11.70
CA PRO A 3 2.24 14.62 11.84
C PRO A 3 2.52 13.50 10.84
N ILE A 4 3.58 13.64 10.04
CA ILE A 4 3.99 12.59 9.11
C ILE A 4 4.58 11.41 9.91
N THR A 5 4.04 10.21 9.71
CA THR A 5 4.52 9.01 10.37
C THR A 5 5.62 8.31 9.56
N ASN A 6 6.51 7.59 10.24
CA ASN A 6 7.56 6.80 9.58
C ASN A 6 6.97 5.73 8.64
N LYS A 7 5.80 5.18 9.00
CA LYS A 7 5.12 4.18 8.19
C LYS A 7 4.59 4.79 6.89
N ALA A 8 3.97 5.98 6.95
CA ALA A 8 3.52 6.69 5.77
C ALA A 8 4.68 6.98 4.80
N GLN A 9 5.83 7.42 5.30
CA GLN A 9 7.04 7.60 4.49
C GLN A 9 7.51 6.29 3.89
N THR A 10 7.63 5.23 4.69
CA THR A 10 8.05 3.91 4.23
C THR A 10 7.15 3.38 3.12
N VAL A 11 5.83 3.51 3.26
CA VAL A 11 4.86 3.05 2.26
C VAL A 11 4.99 3.85 0.96
N LEU A 12 5.19 5.16 1.05
CA LEU A 12 5.42 6.00 -0.13
C LEU A 12 6.74 5.66 -0.83
N GLU A 13 7.81 5.42 -0.08
CA GLU A 13 9.12 5.01 -0.63
C GLU A 13 9.06 3.63 -1.29
N ARG A 14 8.29 2.70 -0.72
CA ARG A 14 8.12 1.35 -1.30
C ARG A 14 7.23 1.38 -2.54
N PHE A 15 6.20 2.23 -2.56
CA PHE A 15 5.38 2.48 -3.74
C PHE A 15 5.76 3.82 -4.39
N ASN A 16 7.03 3.91 -4.79
CA ASN A 16 7.64 5.16 -5.27
C ASN A 16 7.09 5.67 -6.62
N THR A 17 6.40 4.84 -7.41
CA THR A 17 5.81 5.27 -8.68
C THR A 17 4.28 5.31 -8.64
N PRO A 18 3.62 6.19 -9.42
CA PRO A 18 2.15 6.19 -9.56
C PRO A 18 1.58 4.82 -9.94
N GLU A 19 2.25 4.07 -10.83
CA GLU A 19 1.78 2.77 -11.33
C GLU A 19 1.82 1.70 -10.25
N LEU A 20 2.88 1.69 -9.42
CA LEU A 20 2.97 0.78 -8.27
C LEU A 20 1.87 1.09 -7.25
N ARG A 21 1.66 2.37 -6.95
CA ARG A 21 0.58 2.80 -6.05
C ARG A 21 -0.78 2.37 -6.58
N ALA A 22 -1.05 2.57 -7.87
CA ALA A 22 -2.34 2.20 -8.47
C ALA A 22 -2.60 0.69 -8.38
N LYS A 23 -1.60 -0.14 -8.71
CA LYS A 23 -1.68 -1.60 -8.61
C LYS A 23 -1.84 -2.10 -7.18
N ALA A 24 -1.14 -1.48 -6.22
CA ALA A 24 -1.25 -1.84 -4.81
C ALA A 24 -2.64 -1.50 -4.27
N ALA A 25 -3.15 -0.31 -4.59
CA ALA A 25 -4.48 0.13 -4.19
C ALA A 25 -5.59 -0.73 -4.81
N GLU A 26 -5.48 -1.09 -6.09
CA GLU A 26 -6.40 -2.03 -6.75
C GLU A 26 -6.43 -3.38 -6.02
N LYS A 27 -5.27 -3.96 -5.76
CA LYS A 27 -5.17 -5.23 -5.01
C LYS A 27 -5.75 -5.16 -3.61
N ALA A 28 -5.51 -4.07 -2.87
CA ALA A 28 -6.13 -3.87 -1.57
C ALA A 28 -7.66 -3.83 -1.65
N ARG A 29 -8.21 -3.14 -2.66
CA ARG A 29 -9.65 -3.01 -2.85
C ARG A 29 -10.30 -4.34 -3.21
N ASP A 30 -9.74 -5.05 -4.17
CA ASP A 30 -10.28 -6.33 -4.65
C ASP A 30 -10.27 -7.42 -3.55
N HIS A 31 -9.35 -7.32 -2.60
CA HIS A 31 -9.19 -8.28 -1.52
C HIS A 31 -9.66 -7.77 -0.16
N GLY A 32 -10.39 -6.65 -0.13
CA GLY A 32 -11.03 -6.15 1.10
C GLY A 32 -10.05 -5.71 2.20
N LEU A 33 -8.86 -5.25 1.83
CA LEU A 33 -7.80 -4.84 2.76
C LEU A 33 -7.95 -3.40 3.29
N LEU A 34 -9.08 -2.75 3.05
CA LEU A 34 -9.31 -1.39 3.52
C LEU A 34 -9.64 -1.42 5.02
N GLY A 35 -8.62 -1.18 5.84
CA GLY A 35 -8.79 -0.81 7.23
C GLY A 35 -9.03 0.69 7.31
N GLY A 36 -10.15 1.12 7.91
CA GLY A 36 -10.58 2.52 7.94
C GLY A 36 -9.51 3.52 8.40
N ALA A 37 -9.78 4.81 8.21
CA ALA A 37 -8.82 5.88 8.42
C ALA A 37 -8.11 5.81 9.79
N ASN A 38 -6.78 5.83 9.76
CA ASN A 38 -5.89 5.88 10.91
C ASN A 38 -4.80 6.95 10.72
N ALA A 39 -3.97 7.17 11.74
CA ALA A 39 -2.92 8.17 11.70
C ALA A 39 -1.94 7.99 10.52
N ASP A 40 -1.61 6.75 10.16
CA ASP A 40 -0.70 6.45 9.04
C ASP A 40 -1.34 6.73 7.69
N SER A 41 -2.61 6.35 7.49
CA SER A 41 -3.33 6.65 6.26
C SER A 41 -3.58 8.14 6.08
N LEU A 42 -3.84 8.87 7.17
CA LEU A 42 -4.00 10.33 7.13
C LEU A 42 -2.67 11.03 6.83
N ALA A 43 -1.57 10.58 7.43
CA ALA A 43 -0.23 11.07 7.13
C ALA A 43 0.17 10.78 5.68
N LEU A 44 -0.14 9.59 5.16
CA LEU A 44 0.14 9.23 3.77
C LEU A 44 -0.71 10.04 2.79
N ALA A 45 -1.99 10.28 3.10
CA ALA A 45 -2.84 11.16 2.31
C ALA A 45 -2.24 12.58 2.22
N GLU A 46 -1.74 13.13 3.33
CA GLU A 46 -1.06 14.42 3.35
C GLU A 46 0.22 14.43 2.49
N LEU A 47 1.02 13.35 2.51
CA LEU A 47 2.19 13.22 1.64
C LEU A 47 1.79 13.18 0.14
N LEU A 48 0.73 12.45 -0.18
CA LEU A 48 0.22 12.32 -1.56
C LEU A 48 -0.43 13.60 -2.07
N LYS A 49 -1.03 14.40 -1.17
CA LYS A 49 -1.59 15.72 -1.51
C LYS A 49 -0.54 16.69 -2.01
N ASN A 50 0.67 16.61 -1.45
CA ASN A 50 1.82 17.41 -1.89
C ASN A 50 2.47 16.89 -3.18
N SER A 51 2.07 15.70 -3.69
CA SER A 51 2.68 15.07 -4.86
C SER A 51 1.90 15.24 -6.17
N SER A 52 0.95 16.18 -6.26
CA SER A 52 0.20 16.62 -7.47
C SER A 52 -0.60 15.55 -8.27
N ASP A 53 -0.50 14.26 -7.98
CA ASP A 53 -1.07 13.17 -8.81
C ASP A 53 -2.53 12.79 -8.49
N VAL A 54 -3.11 13.25 -7.38
CA VAL A 54 -4.46 12.80 -6.96
C VAL A 54 -5.33 14.02 -6.66
N ASN A 55 -6.37 14.25 -7.47
CA ASN A 55 -7.08 15.54 -7.51
C ASN A 55 -8.39 15.60 -6.71
N VAL A 56 -8.58 14.76 -5.68
CA VAL A 56 -9.76 14.83 -4.78
C VAL A 56 -9.39 14.36 -3.37
N GLU A 57 -9.55 15.21 -2.34
CA GLU A 57 -9.14 14.94 -0.95
C GLU A 57 -9.77 13.64 -0.39
N THR A 58 -11.04 13.37 -0.68
CA THR A 58 -11.71 12.11 -0.28
C THR A 58 -11.16 10.89 -1.01
N MET A 59 -10.71 11.01 -2.26
CA MET A 59 -10.07 9.90 -2.96
C MET A 59 -8.66 9.63 -2.42
N GLN A 60 -7.95 10.65 -1.93
CA GLN A 60 -6.62 10.49 -1.35
C GLN A 60 -6.63 9.68 -0.06
N GLU A 61 -7.60 9.89 0.82
CA GLU A 61 -7.70 9.13 2.07
C GLU A 61 -8.00 7.64 1.80
N PHE A 62 -8.97 7.34 0.93
CA PHE A 62 -9.26 5.96 0.54
C PHE A 62 -8.07 5.30 -0.18
N TYR A 63 -7.37 6.06 -1.01
CA TYR A 63 -6.18 5.58 -1.69
C TYR A 63 -5.05 5.28 -0.71
N ALA A 64 -4.79 6.18 0.24
CA ALA A 64 -3.81 5.98 1.29
C ALA A 64 -4.14 4.78 2.18
N GLN A 65 -5.42 4.61 2.57
CA GLN A 65 -5.88 3.43 3.30
C GLN A 65 -5.59 2.14 2.52
N ALA A 66 -5.87 2.13 1.22
CA ALA A 66 -5.59 0.97 0.38
C ALA A 66 -4.08 0.65 0.29
N LEU A 67 -3.23 1.68 0.17
CA LEU A 67 -1.77 1.49 0.15
C LEU A 67 -1.23 0.95 1.48
N ILE A 68 -1.67 1.53 2.62
CA ILE A 68 -1.29 1.02 3.95
C ILE A 68 -1.78 -0.42 4.13
N GLY A 69 -3.03 -0.70 3.80
CA GLY A 69 -3.63 -2.03 3.94
C GLY A 69 -2.92 -3.09 3.10
N PHE A 70 -2.62 -2.78 1.83
CA PHE A 70 -1.84 -3.69 1.00
C PHE A 70 -0.42 -3.89 1.54
N TYR A 71 0.25 -2.82 1.97
CA TYR A 71 1.59 -2.91 2.54
C TYR A 71 1.63 -3.82 3.76
N ASP A 72 0.72 -3.64 4.72
CA ASP A 72 0.67 -4.42 5.95
C ASP A 72 0.41 -5.91 5.67
N TYR A 73 -0.56 -6.18 4.80
CA TYR A 73 -0.88 -7.54 4.40
C TYR A 73 0.30 -8.19 3.65
N ALA A 74 0.81 -7.53 2.61
CA ALA A 74 1.81 -8.10 1.74
C ALA A 74 3.19 -8.25 2.42
N SER A 75 3.49 -7.43 3.44
CA SER A 75 4.73 -7.55 4.24
C SER A 75 4.70 -8.73 5.21
N THR A 76 3.52 -9.25 5.54
CA THR A 76 3.34 -10.32 6.52
C THR A 76 2.99 -11.67 5.90
N HIS A 77 2.55 -11.69 4.64
CA HIS A 77 2.21 -12.91 3.92
C HIS A 77 3.37 -13.38 3.06
N TYR A 78 3.86 -14.59 3.33
CA TYR A 78 5.06 -15.15 2.69
C TYR A 78 4.69 -16.26 1.71
N TYR A 79 5.51 -16.39 0.67
CA TYR A 79 5.27 -17.41 -0.36
C TYR A 79 5.39 -18.81 0.25
N VAL A 80 4.33 -19.62 0.17
CA VAL A 80 4.24 -20.91 0.87
C VAL A 80 5.36 -21.87 0.47
N ALA A 81 5.74 -21.88 -0.81
CA ALA A 81 6.83 -22.74 -1.30
C ALA A 81 8.23 -22.19 -1.03
N ASN A 82 8.37 -20.92 -0.64
CA ASN A 82 9.62 -20.31 -0.18
C ASN A 82 9.34 -19.18 0.83
N PRO A 83 9.24 -19.49 2.13
CA PRO A 83 8.78 -18.56 3.16
C PRO A 83 9.81 -17.46 3.51
N THR A 84 10.86 -17.31 2.70
CA THR A 84 11.82 -16.20 2.81
C THR A 84 11.45 -15.00 1.96
N VAL A 85 10.47 -15.14 1.05
CA VAL A 85 10.05 -14.10 0.12
C VAL A 85 8.63 -13.66 0.46
N SER A 86 8.45 -12.39 0.82
CA SER A 86 7.13 -11.84 1.11
C SER A 86 6.33 -11.59 -0.18
N MET A 87 5.01 -11.49 -0.06
CA MET A 87 4.14 -11.03 -1.15
C MET A 87 4.55 -9.63 -1.60
N LEU A 88 4.98 -8.77 -0.67
CA LEU A 88 5.48 -7.43 -0.98
C LEU A 88 6.72 -7.51 -1.86
N ASP A 89 7.70 -8.37 -1.56
CA ASP A 89 8.91 -8.52 -2.37
C ASP A 89 8.58 -8.96 -3.79
N ASN A 90 7.71 -9.95 -3.94
CA ASN A 90 7.28 -10.41 -5.27
C ASN A 90 6.49 -9.33 -6.02
N PHE A 91 5.68 -8.53 -5.31
CA PHE A 91 4.94 -7.43 -5.90
C PHE A 91 5.87 -6.32 -6.41
N LEU A 92 6.84 -5.90 -5.58
CA LEU A 92 7.82 -4.86 -5.92
C LEU A 92 8.74 -5.30 -7.07
N ASN A 93 9.06 -6.59 -7.16
CA ASN A 93 9.82 -7.17 -8.27
C ASN A 93 8.97 -7.40 -9.54
N GLY A 94 7.70 -6.96 -9.56
CA GLY A 94 6.82 -7.09 -10.73
C GLY A 94 6.40 -8.53 -11.04
N LYS A 95 6.56 -9.46 -10.10
CA LYS A 95 6.16 -10.86 -10.30
C LYS A 95 4.64 -11.01 -10.16
N LYS A 96 4.11 -12.02 -10.82
CA LYS A 96 2.69 -12.37 -10.70
C LYS A 96 2.37 -12.80 -9.25
N ILE A 97 1.42 -12.12 -8.64
CA ILE A 97 0.89 -12.49 -7.32
C ILE A 97 -0.30 -13.44 -7.52
N VAL A 98 -0.14 -14.68 -7.05
CA VAL A 98 -1.23 -15.65 -6.88
C VAL A 98 -1.52 -15.72 -5.40
N TRP A 99 -2.62 -15.09 -4.95
CA TRP A 99 -2.92 -14.87 -3.54
C TRP A 99 -2.88 -16.14 -2.68
N ASN A 100 -3.47 -17.24 -3.18
CA ASN A 100 -3.50 -18.53 -2.48
C ASN A 100 -2.11 -19.18 -2.31
N SER A 101 -1.08 -18.63 -2.93
CA SER A 101 0.31 -19.10 -2.75
C SER A 101 1.02 -18.38 -1.61
N TYR A 102 0.34 -17.53 -0.86
CA TYR A 102 0.90 -16.81 0.30
C TYR A 102 0.07 -17.08 1.55
N ALA A 103 0.75 -17.19 2.69
CA ALA A 103 0.17 -17.45 4.00
C ALA A 103 0.90 -16.67 5.09
#